data_AF-A0A4Q7J376-F1
#
_entry.id   AF-A0A4Q7J376-F1
#
_cell.length_a   1.000
_cell.length_b   1.000
_cell.length_c   1.000
_cell.angle_alpha   90.00
_cell.angle_beta   90.00
_cell.angle_gamma   90.00
#
_symmetry.space_group_name_H-M   'P 1'
#
loop_
_entity.id
_entity.type
_entity.pdbx_description
1 polymer ?
#
loop_
_entity_poly.entity_id
_entity_poly.type
_entity_poly.pdbx_seq_one_letter_code
_entity_poly.pdbx_strand_id
1 'polypeptide(L)'
;MDPTPTTASRPRDRKAQLAAVAAELFRARGYRGVGINDIAAAAGITGPALYRHFADKQAVLAHVLLAGIGDMETATAEALSDSGTPPAEQLRALLGLLAAQSVERREIAALWRWEGRHLPEPQRQEIRDRSYRTLDAWAKTLLMTRTDLPPADAELLCWAALSVFGSVSVHRTTVAKRRFSQLLVELAEQVLATDLPEATDVETPAPALAGLNPPARREQILTAATELFRRRGFHAVSMEDIGAAAGIAGPSVYRHFAGKTAIVLAICRRAADRLTLGAEHALRTSAPPDEREALRRLAESYVRTLTGSAELAVAFSGDPLTLPENEQAELLRVQRDYVAQWVSLLSAVRPELQPREARITVHAALTIANDLTRTRRVNRRPNLPAELHAMMLAVLGIR
;
A
#
# COMPACT_ATOMS: atom_id res chain seq x y z
N MET A 1 -43.64 39.97 19.15
CA MET A 1 -43.11 39.14 18.06
C MET A 1 -41.81 38.54 18.57
N ASP A 2 -41.86 37.27 18.96
CA ASP A 2 -40.66 36.49 19.30
C ASP A 2 -39.89 36.14 18.02
N PRO A 3 -38.54 36.18 18.04
CA PRO A 3 -37.75 35.67 16.94
C PRO A 3 -37.73 34.13 16.98
N THR A 4 -38.14 33.54 15.87
CA THR A 4 -38.14 32.10 15.59
C THR A 4 -36.73 31.52 15.70
N PRO A 5 -36.51 30.40 16.42
CA PRO A 5 -35.21 29.75 16.49
C PRO A 5 -34.87 29.10 15.15
N THR A 6 -33.68 29.44 14.64
CA THR A 6 -33.09 28.92 13.41
C THR A 6 -32.88 27.41 13.51
N THR A 7 -33.25 26.71 12.44
CA THR A 7 -33.25 25.26 12.27
C THR A 7 -31.89 24.61 12.56
N ALA A 8 -31.91 23.58 13.41
CA ALA A 8 -30.78 22.74 13.76
C ALA A 8 -30.10 22.11 12.52
N SER A 9 -28.78 22.25 12.40
CA SER A 9 -27.97 21.49 11.44
C SER A 9 -28.02 19.99 11.77
N ARG A 10 -28.10 19.16 10.72
CA ARG A 10 -28.73 17.82 10.69
C ARG A 10 -27.88 16.66 11.29
N PRO A 11 -28.51 15.55 11.72
CA PRO A 11 -27.87 14.34 12.29
C PRO A 11 -26.75 13.68 11.47
N ARG A 12 -26.71 13.94 10.16
CA ARG A 12 -25.74 13.38 9.20
C ARG A 12 -24.34 13.97 9.38
N ASP A 13 -24.23 15.23 9.84
CA ASP A 13 -22.96 15.86 10.18
C ASP A 13 -22.32 15.22 11.41
N ARG A 14 -23.13 14.81 12.41
CA ARG A 14 -22.57 14.25 13.65
C ARG A 14 -21.89 12.91 13.40
N LYS A 15 -22.49 12.04 12.59
CA LYS A 15 -21.91 10.72 12.27
C LYS A 15 -20.57 10.88 11.52
N ALA A 16 -20.48 11.81 10.59
CA ALA A 16 -19.25 12.12 9.85
C ALA A 16 -18.16 12.71 10.77
N GLN A 17 -18.50 13.62 11.68
CA GLN A 17 -17.57 14.17 12.67
C GLN A 17 -16.97 13.07 13.55
N LEU A 18 -17.80 12.16 14.05
CA LEU A 18 -17.36 11.03 14.88
C LEU A 18 -16.42 10.09 14.12
N ALA A 19 -16.72 9.84 12.84
CA ALA A 19 -15.88 9.05 11.96
C ALA A 19 -14.51 9.70 11.70
N ALA A 20 -14.47 11.02 11.51
CA ALA A 20 -13.21 11.76 11.34
C ALA A 20 -12.31 11.67 12.59
N VAL A 21 -12.89 11.82 13.79
CA VAL A 21 -12.16 11.63 15.06
C VAL A 21 -11.61 10.21 15.17
N ALA A 22 -12.41 9.20 14.83
CA ALA A 22 -11.98 7.82 14.84
C ALA A 22 -10.85 7.55 13.83
N ALA A 23 -10.92 8.14 12.64
CA ALA A 23 -9.89 7.98 11.61
C ALA A 23 -8.52 8.48 12.09
N GLU A 24 -8.47 9.64 12.75
CA GLU A 24 -7.23 10.17 13.34
C GLU A 24 -6.69 9.27 14.45
N LEU A 25 -7.56 8.77 15.33
CA LEU A 25 -7.15 7.85 16.39
C LEU A 25 -6.60 6.54 15.81
N PHE A 26 -7.28 5.94 14.83
CA PHE A 26 -6.81 4.73 14.18
C PHE A 26 -5.47 4.95 13.48
N ARG A 27 -5.26 6.12 12.87
CA ARG A 27 -3.96 6.46 12.28
C ARG A 27 -2.85 6.59 13.34
N ALA A 28 -3.14 7.23 14.47
CA ALA A 28 -2.15 7.51 15.49
C ALA A 28 -1.78 6.29 16.34
N ARG A 29 -2.77 5.47 16.69
CA ARG A 29 -2.64 4.36 17.66
C ARG A 29 -2.90 2.98 17.03
N GLY A 30 -3.09 2.91 15.71
CA GLY A 30 -3.57 1.72 14.99
C GLY A 30 -5.02 1.38 15.29
N TYR A 31 -5.68 0.60 14.44
CA TYR A 31 -7.08 0.21 14.68
C TYR A 31 -7.27 -0.56 15.99
N ARG A 32 -6.30 -1.36 16.40
CA ARG A 32 -6.38 -2.17 17.63
C ARG A 32 -6.16 -1.39 18.90
N GLY A 33 -5.22 -0.45 18.89
CA GLY A 33 -4.89 0.37 20.04
C GLY A 33 -5.98 1.38 20.42
N VAL A 34 -7.07 1.43 19.65
CA VAL A 34 -8.22 2.31 19.86
C VAL A 34 -9.45 1.49 20.24
N GLY A 35 -10.05 1.79 21.38
CA GLY A 35 -11.36 1.30 21.80
C GLY A 35 -12.50 2.26 21.45
N ILE A 36 -13.74 1.78 21.54
CA ILE A 36 -14.93 2.62 21.31
C ILE A 36 -15.00 3.82 22.29
N ASN A 37 -14.55 3.61 23.53
CA ASN A 37 -14.53 4.66 24.55
C ASN A 37 -13.42 5.69 24.30
N ASP A 38 -12.29 5.31 23.69
CA ASP A 38 -11.27 6.28 23.26
C ASP A 38 -11.86 7.24 22.22
N ILE A 39 -12.63 6.70 21.25
CA ILE A 39 -13.28 7.49 20.20
C ILE A 39 -14.34 8.41 20.82
N ALA A 40 -15.16 7.89 21.72
CA ALA A 40 -16.19 8.67 22.39
C ALA A 40 -15.57 9.83 23.19
N ALA A 41 -14.55 9.54 23.99
CA ALA A 41 -13.82 10.53 24.79
C ALA A 41 -13.19 11.61 23.89
N ALA A 42 -12.50 11.22 22.82
CA ALA A 42 -11.90 12.16 21.88
C ALA A 42 -12.94 13.02 21.14
N ALA A 43 -14.15 12.49 20.93
CA ALA A 43 -15.26 13.22 20.33
C ALA A 43 -16.10 14.05 21.33
N GLY A 44 -15.71 14.07 22.61
CA GLY A 44 -16.42 14.77 23.67
C GLY A 44 -17.82 14.20 23.97
N ILE A 45 -18.03 12.90 23.76
CA ILE A 45 -19.30 12.21 24.05
C ILE A 45 -19.09 10.96 24.91
N THR A 46 -20.18 10.44 25.46
CA THR A 46 -20.14 9.19 26.22
C THR A 46 -20.11 7.98 25.27
N GLY A 47 -19.54 6.86 25.72
CA GLY A 47 -19.58 5.59 24.97
C GLY A 47 -21.00 5.20 24.53
N PRO A 48 -22.01 5.22 25.41
CA PRO A 48 -23.41 4.98 25.03
C PRO A 48 -23.94 5.94 23.96
N ALA A 49 -23.49 7.20 23.93
CA ALA A 49 -23.86 8.13 22.88
C ALA A 49 -23.25 7.77 21.53
N LEU A 50 -22.01 7.26 21.50
CA LEU A 50 -21.35 6.78 20.29
C LEU A 50 -22.04 5.54 19.72
N TYR A 51 -22.51 4.64 20.58
CA TYR A 51 -23.27 3.44 20.19
C TYR A 51 -24.58 3.75 19.46
N ARG A 52 -25.17 4.94 19.65
CA ARG A 52 -26.34 5.38 18.86
C ARG A 52 -26.01 5.64 17.39
N HIS A 53 -24.75 5.89 17.05
CA HIS A 53 -24.32 6.16 15.67
C HIS A 53 -23.66 4.95 15.00
N PHE A 54 -22.97 4.11 15.79
CA PHE A 54 -22.23 2.94 15.31
C PHE A 54 -22.40 1.77 16.27
N ALA A 55 -22.76 0.60 15.75
CA ALA A 55 -22.98 -0.60 16.56
C ALA A 55 -21.70 -1.09 17.26
N ASP A 56 -20.55 -0.94 16.61
CA ASP A 56 -19.25 -1.36 17.11
C ASP A 56 -18.12 -0.56 16.43
N LYS A 57 -16.87 -0.87 16.80
CA LYS A 57 -15.68 -0.23 16.25
C LYS A 57 -15.49 -0.53 14.76
N GLN A 58 -15.90 -1.73 14.31
CA GLN A 58 -15.84 -2.17 12.92
C GLN A 58 -16.78 -1.32 12.04
N ALA A 59 -17.96 -0.97 12.53
CA ALA A 59 -18.93 -0.12 11.86
C ALA A 59 -18.41 1.32 11.71
N VAL A 60 -17.63 1.81 12.68
CA VAL A 60 -16.93 3.10 12.55
C VAL A 60 -15.90 3.02 11.43
N LEU A 61 -15.04 2.00 11.42
CA LEU A 61 -14.03 1.80 10.38
C LEU A 61 -14.67 1.63 8.99
N ALA A 62 -15.74 0.83 8.89
CA ALA A 62 -16.48 0.63 7.64
C ALA A 62 -17.00 1.96 7.09
N HIS A 63 -17.55 2.80 7.96
CA HIS A 63 -18.06 4.11 7.57
C HIS A 63 -16.95 5.05 7.08
N VAL A 64 -15.80 5.09 7.76
CA VAL A 64 -14.63 5.88 7.33
C VAL A 64 -14.16 5.43 5.94
N LEU A 65 -14.02 4.12 5.72
CA LEU A 65 -13.55 3.57 4.45
C LEU A 65 -14.56 3.76 3.30
N LEU A 66 -15.86 3.55 3.56
CA LEU A 66 -16.92 3.78 2.58
C LEU A 66 -17.10 5.26 2.24
N ALA A 67 -16.85 6.17 3.19
CA ALA A 67 -16.84 7.60 2.94
C ALA A 67 -15.69 7.99 2.00
N GLY A 68 -14.48 7.48 2.23
CA GLY A 68 -13.34 7.71 1.32
C GLY A 68 -13.58 7.22 -0.11
N ILE A 69 -14.27 6.08 -0.28
CA ILE A 69 -14.68 5.60 -1.61
C ILE A 69 -15.75 6.50 -2.21
N GLY A 70 -16.70 6.99 -1.42
CA GLY A 70 -17.68 7.97 -1.87
C GLY A 70 -17.04 9.27 -2.35
N ASP A 71 -15.99 9.75 -1.67
CA ASP A 71 -15.24 10.94 -2.09
C ASP A 71 -14.54 10.70 -3.45
N MET A 72 -13.97 9.50 -3.64
CA MET A 72 -13.34 9.09 -4.90
C MET A 72 -14.35 8.95 -6.04
N GLU A 73 -15.52 8.34 -5.78
CA GLU A 73 -16.63 8.27 -6.73
C GLU A 73 -17.14 9.66 -7.11
N THR A 74 -17.25 10.58 -6.14
CA THR A 74 -17.66 11.96 -6.39
C THR A 74 -16.66 12.68 -7.28
N ALA A 75 -15.36 12.60 -6.97
CA ALA A 75 -14.31 13.20 -7.80
C ALA A 75 -14.30 12.62 -9.23
N THR A 76 -14.56 11.31 -9.36
CA THR A 76 -14.67 10.64 -10.66
C THR A 76 -15.87 11.14 -11.45
N ALA A 77 -17.04 11.21 -10.82
CA ALA A 77 -18.24 11.72 -11.47
C ALA A 77 -18.07 13.19 -11.89
N GLU A 78 -17.49 14.02 -11.02
CA GLU A 78 -17.21 15.43 -11.33
C GLU A 78 -16.30 15.57 -12.55
N ALA A 79 -15.13 14.93 -12.53
CA ALA A 79 -14.15 15.07 -13.61
C ALA A 79 -14.57 14.44 -14.94
N LEU A 80 -15.38 13.38 -14.91
CA LEU A 80 -15.78 12.64 -16.12
C LEU A 80 -17.20 13.00 -16.62
N SER A 81 -17.86 13.99 -16.01
CA SER A 81 -19.27 14.34 -16.33
C SER A 81 -19.45 15.10 -17.64
N ASP A 82 -18.50 15.94 -18.03
CA ASP A 82 -18.61 16.82 -19.19
C ASP A 82 -18.12 16.13 -20.47
N SER A 83 -19.04 15.62 -21.27
CA SER A 83 -18.75 14.98 -22.56
C SER A 83 -18.17 15.93 -23.62
N GLY A 84 -18.23 17.25 -23.40
CA GLY A 84 -17.59 18.24 -24.28
C GLY A 84 -16.09 18.40 -24.04
N THR A 85 -15.60 18.00 -22.86
CA THR A 85 -14.19 18.07 -22.50
C THR A 85 -13.44 16.85 -23.09
N PRO A 86 -12.27 17.02 -23.74
CA PRO A 86 -11.48 15.91 -24.26
C PRO A 86 -11.11 14.88 -23.17
N PRO A 87 -11.13 13.56 -23.45
CA PRO A 87 -10.82 12.53 -22.46
C PRO A 87 -9.49 12.70 -21.71
N ALA A 88 -8.46 13.21 -22.40
CA ALA A 88 -7.16 13.50 -21.78
C ALA A 88 -7.25 14.62 -20.73
N GLU A 89 -8.07 15.65 -20.96
CA GLU A 89 -8.31 16.73 -20.01
C GLU A 89 -9.17 16.27 -18.83
N GLN A 90 -10.18 15.43 -19.09
CA GLN A 90 -10.98 14.79 -18.04
C GLN A 90 -10.10 13.95 -17.11
N LEU A 91 -9.18 13.14 -17.65
CA LEU A 91 -8.21 12.38 -16.85
C LEU A 91 -7.32 13.29 -16.02
N ARG A 92 -6.77 14.36 -16.62
CA ARG A 92 -5.95 15.32 -15.88
C ARG A 92 -6.72 16.01 -14.74
N ALA A 93 -7.97 16.38 -14.99
CA ALA A 93 -8.86 16.95 -13.97
C ALA A 93 -9.09 15.95 -12.81
N LEU A 94 -9.38 14.69 -13.14
CA LEU A 94 -9.54 13.60 -12.18
C LEU A 94 -8.28 13.42 -11.31
N LEU A 95 -7.10 13.32 -11.94
CA LEU A 95 -5.84 13.20 -11.22
C LEU A 95 -5.61 14.40 -10.28
N GLY A 96 -5.97 15.61 -10.72
CA GLY A 96 -5.91 16.83 -9.91
C GLY A 96 -6.79 16.77 -8.66
N LEU A 97 -8.05 16.33 -8.81
CA LEU A 97 -8.98 16.17 -7.67
C LEU A 97 -8.47 15.13 -6.67
N LEU A 98 -8.00 13.98 -7.15
CA LEU A 98 -7.46 12.90 -6.30
C LEU A 98 -6.16 13.33 -5.59
N ALA A 99 -5.28 14.06 -6.28
CA ALA A 99 -4.06 14.60 -5.70
C ALA A 99 -4.35 15.63 -4.60
N ALA A 100 -5.36 16.50 -4.80
CA ALA A 100 -5.79 17.44 -3.76
C ALA A 100 -6.37 16.69 -2.56
N GLN A 101 -7.30 15.76 -2.78
CA GLN A 101 -7.93 14.97 -1.73
C GLN A 101 -6.91 14.16 -0.92
N SER A 102 -5.96 13.50 -1.56
CA SER A 102 -4.94 12.68 -0.88
C SER A 102 -3.99 13.52 -0.02
N VAL A 103 -3.65 14.74 -0.45
CA VAL A 103 -2.80 15.65 0.34
C VAL A 103 -3.54 16.24 1.54
N GLU A 104 -4.85 16.51 1.40
CA GLU A 104 -5.71 17.02 2.47
C GLU A 104 -6.11 15.95 3.49
N ARG A 105 -6.39 14.71 3.05
CA ARG A 105 -6.92 13.61 3.87
C ARG A 105 -6.01 12.38 3.86
N ARG A 106 -4.75 12.55 4.26
CA ARG A 106 -3.72 11.49 4.23
C ARG A 106 -4.10 10.26 5.07
N GLU A 107 -4.87 10.49 6.13
CA GLU A 107 -5.35 9.51 7.09
C GLU A 107 -6.25 8.45 6.45
N ILE A 108 -7.09 8.82 5.48
CA ILE A 108 -8.02 7.89 4.83
C ILE A 108 -7.24 6.87 3.97
N ALA A 109 -6.24 7.33 3.22
CA ALA A 109 -5.38 6.48 2.41
C ALA A 109 -4.60 5.45 3.26
N ALA A 110 -4.21 5.82 4.48
CA ALA A 110 -3.57 4.90 5.43
C ALA A 110 -4.54 3.78 5.82
N LEU A 111 -5.75 4.14 6.27
CA LEU A 111 -6.73 3.18 6.80
C LEU A 111 -7.17 2.17 5.74
N TRP A 112 -7.31 2.61 4.49
CA TRP A 112 -7.65 1.73 3.37
C TRP A 112 -6.63 0.61 3.18
N ARG A 113 -5.33 0.92 3.29
CA ARG A 113 -4.23 -0.04 3.07
C ARG A 113 -4.01 -0.99 4.25
N TRP A 114 -4.17 -0.51 5.48
CA TRP A 114 -3.75 -1.24 6.69
C TRP A 114 -4.91 -1.97 7.38
N GLU A 115 -6.11 -1.41 7.34
CA GLU A 115 -7.18 -1.80 8.28
C GLU A 115 -8.39 -2.47 7.62
N GLY A 116 -8.54 -2.40 6.29
CA GLY A 116 -9.66 -3.01 5.56
C GLY A 116 -9.84 -4.51 5.81
N ARG A 117 -8.78 -5.23 6.20
CA ARG A 117 -8.84 -6.64 6.61
C ARG A 117 -9.67 -6.90 7.88
N HIS A 118 -9.87 -5.89 8.72
CA HIS A 118 -10.64 -6.00 9.96
C HIS A 118 -12.14 -5.83 9.76
N LEU A 119 -12.57 -5.44 8.57
CA LEU A 119 -13.97 -5.36 8.21
C LEU A 119 -14.57 -6.77 8.01
N PRO A 120 -15.85 -7.00 8.32
CA PRO A 120 -16.53 -8.23 7.95
C PRO A 120 -16.63 -8.39 6.42
N GLU A 121 -16.83 -9.62 5.95
CA GLU A 121 -16.80 -9.94 4.52
C GLU A 121 -17.78 -9.11 3.68
N PRO A 122 -19.05 -8.88 4.08
CA PRO A 122 -19.98 -8.08 3.29
C PRO A 122 -19.48 -6.66 3.02
N GLN A 123 -18.92 -5.97 4.02
CA GLN A 123 -18.38 -4.62 3.84
C GLN A 123 -17.10 -4.62 2.99
N ARG A 124 -16.26 -5.65 3.11
CA ARG A 124 -15.09 -5.80 2.22
C ARG A 124 -15.50 -5.99 0.77
N GLN A 125 -16.56 -6.76 0.53
CA GLN A 125 -17.12 -6.96 -0.81
C GLN A 125 -17.68 -5.65 -1.36
N GLU A 126 -18.47 -4.91 -0.58
CA GLU A 126 -19.02 -3.62 -0.99
C GLU A 126 -17.92 -2.61 -1.38
N ILE A 127 -16.89 -2.46 -0.53
CA ILE A 127 -15.73 -1.60 -0.80
C ILE A 127 -15.06 -1.99 -2.12
N ARG A 128 -14.78 -3.29 -2.29
CA ARG A 128 -14.13 -3.82 -3.48
C ARG A 128 -14.95 -3.52 -4.74
N ASP A 129 -16.23 -3.83 -4.72
CA ASP A 129 -17.10 -3.72 -5.90
C ASP A 129 -17.32 -2.25 -6.30
N ARG A 130 -17.36 -1.33 -5.33
CA ARG A 130 -17.38 0.11 -5.58
C ARG A 130 -16.07 0.61 -6.17
N SER A 131 -14.92 0.28 -5.57
CA SER A 131 -13.61 0.64 -6.12
C SER A 131 -13.41 0.11 -7.54
N TYR A 132 -13.90 -1.09 -7.84
CA TYR A 132 -13.80 -1.69 -9.18
C TYR A 132 -14.62 -0.91 -10.21
N ARG A 133 -15.84 -0.48 -9.86
CA ARG A 133 -16.66 0.35 -10.76
C ARG A 133 -16.02 1.70 -11.04
N THR A 134 -15.41 2.32 -10.03
CA THR A 134 -14.70 3.60 -10.21
C THR A 134 -13.50 3.43 -11.14
N LEU A 135 -12.67 2.42 -10.93
CA LEU A 135 -11.49 2.17 -11.76
C LEU A 135 -11.83 1.72 -13.18
N ASP A 136 -12.95 1.02 -13.38
CA ASP A 136 -13.47 0.70 -14.72
C ASP A 136 -13.84 1.97 -15.50
N ALA A 137 -14.42 2.98 -14.84
CA ALA A 137 -14.68 4.27 -15.46
C ALA A 137 -13.37 4.97 -15.88
N TRP A 138 -12.34 4.93 -15.02
CA TRP A 138 -11.03 5.52 -15.35
C TRP A 138 -10.37 4.80 -16.53
N ALA A 139 -10.40 3.47 -16.54
CA ALA A 139 -9.84 2.65 -17.61
C ALA A 139 -10.55 2.92 -18.94
N LYS A 140 -11.88 3.09 -18.95
CA LYS A 140 -12.63 3.48 -20.15
C LYS A 140 -12.18 4.84 -20.70
N THR A 141 -12.04 5.86 -19.85
CA THR A 141 -11.55 7.17 -20.29
C THR A 141 -10.09 7.11 -20.77
N LEU A 142 -9.25 6.28 -20.13
CA LEU A 142 -7.88 6.03 -20.57
C LEU A 142 -7.84 5.41 -21.97
N LEU A 143 -8.66 4.39 -22.23
CA LEU A 143 -8.74 3.72 -23.54
C LEU A 143 -9.22 4.67 -24.67
N MET A 144 -9.96 5.72 -24.34
CA MET A 144 -10.31 6.77 -25.32
C MET A 144 -9.12 7.66 -25.70
N THR A 145 -8.10 7.74 -24.84
CA THR A 145 -6.87 8.52 -25.07
C THR A 145 -5.76 7.63 -25.63
N ARG A 146 -5.72 6.36 -25.20
CA ARG A 146 -4.75 5.33 -25.58
C ARG A 146 -5.47 4.12 -26.17
N THR A 147 -5.84 4.23 -27.44
CA THR A 147 -6.58 3.20 -28.17
C THR A 147 -5.75 1.96 -28.50
N ASP A 148 -4.43 2.05 -28.31
CA ASP A 148 -3.45 0.98 -28.48
C ASP A 148 -3.40 0.01 -27.29
N LEU A 149 -3.90 0.42 -26.11
CA LEU A 149 -3.82 -0.39 -24.90
C LEU A 149 -4.85 -1.53 -24.86
N PRO A 150 -4.45 -2.75 -24.45
CA PRO A 150 -5.39 -3.76 -24.01
C PRO A 150 -6.20 -3.29 -22.79
N PRO A 151 -7.50 -3.64 -22.66
CA PRO A 151 -8.31 -3.22 -21.51
C PRO A 151 -7.76 -3.64 -20.15
N ALA A 152 -7.11 -4.82 -20.07
CA ALA A 152 -6.50 -5.31 -18.84
C ALA A 152 -5.28 -4.48 -18.41
N ASP A 153 -4.61 -3.85 -19.37
CA ASP A 153 -3.43 -3.01 -19.15
C ASP A 153 -3.86 -1.61 -18.71
N ALA A 154 -4.90 -1.06 -19.34
CA ALA A 154 -5.55 0.15 -18.86
C ALA A 154 -6.03 0.00 -17.40
N GLU A 155 -6.65 -1.13 -17.05
CA GLU A 155 -7.04 -1.41 -15.67
C GLU A 155 -5.82 -1.41 -14.72
N LEU A 156 -4.73 -2.11 -15.09
CA LEU A 156 -3.50 -2.16 -14.30
C LEU A 156 -2.90 -0.76 -14.06
N LEU A 157 -2.81 0.06 -15.10
CA LEU A 157 -2.28 1.42 -15.01
C LEU A 157 -3.15 2.32 -14.12
N CYS A 158 -4.48 2.18 -14.17
CA CYS A 158 -5.39 2.90 -13.28
C CYS A 158 -5.22 2.48 -11.80
N TRP A 159 -5.00 1.19 -11.53
CA TRP A 159 -4.64 0.73 -10.18
C TRP A 159 -3.31 1.32 -9.71
N ALA A 160 -2.30 1.33 -10.57
CA ALA A 160 -1.00 1.91 -10.26
C ALA A 160 -1.10 3.43 -10.01
N ALA A 161 -1.88 4.17 -10.80
CA ALA A 161 -2.14 5.59 -10.59
C ALA A 161 -2.84 5.85 -9.25
N LEU A 162 -3.82 5.02 -8.86
CA LEU A 162 -4.44 5.10 -7.53
C LEU A 162 -3.41 4.89 -6.40
N SER A 163 -2.47 3.96 -6.58
CA SER A 163 -1.39 3.72 -5.61
C SER A 163 -0.44 4.92 -5.44
N VAL A 164 -0.23 5.74 -6.47
CA VAL A 164 0.52 7.01 -6.35
C VAL A 164 -0.10 7.90 -5.28
N PHE A 165 -1.42 8.12 -5.33
CA PHE A 165 -2.12 8.94 -4.33
C PHE A 165 -2.11 8.28 -2.95
N GLY A 166 -2.20 6.95 -2.90
CA GLY A 166 -2.12 6.21 -1.64
C GLY A 166 -0.76 6.32 -0.94
N SER A 167 0.32 6.64 -1.66
CA SER A 167 1.69 6.70 -1.14
C SER A 167 1.91 7.79 -0.08
N VAL A 168 1.09 8.84 -0.08
CA VAL A 168 1.16 9.95 0.89
C VAL A 168 1.04 9.50 2.35
N SER A 169 0.46 8.32 2.58
CA SER A 169 0.23 7.74 3.89
C SER A 169 1.37 6.89 4.43
N VAL A 170 2.35 6.51 3.58
CA VAL A 170 3.45 5.61 3.98
C VAL A 170 4.70 6.36 4.46
N HIS A 171 4.69 7.69 4.41
CA HIS A 171 5.80 8.54 4.82
C HIS A 171 5.33 9.85 5.46
N ARG A 172 6.24 10.53 6.15
CA ARG A 172 5.97 11.83 6.80
C ARG A 172 6.59 13.03 6.08
N THR A 173 7.13 12.83 4.87
CA THR A 173 7.70 13.92 4.05
C THR A 173 6.67 15.00 3.75
N THR A 174 7.07 16.27 3.90
CA THR A 174 6.22 17.44 3.67
C THR A 174 6.87 18.45 2.73
N VAL A 175 6.08 18.94 1.78
CA VAL A 175 6.33 20.08 0.90
C VAL A 175 5.06 20.95 0.85
N ALA A 176 5.09 22.10 0.18
CA ALA A 176 3.91 22.94 0.01
C ALA A 176 2.76 22.14 -0.64
N LYS A 177 1.53 22.22 -0.10
CA LYS A 177 0.39 21.40 -0.54
C LYS A 177 0.19 21.42 -2.05
N ARG A 178 0.17 22.62 -2.65
CA ARG A 178 0.04 22.80 -4.11
C ARG A 178 1.12 22.06 -4.89
N ARG A 179 2.38 22.15 -4.46
CA ARG A 179 3.50 21.45 -5.12
C ARG A 179 3.40 19.93 -4.92
N PHE A 180 2.98 19.47 -3.75
CA PHE A 180 2.77 18.05 -3.51
C PHE A 180 1.68 17.49 -4.44
N SER A 181 0.53 18.15 -4.52
CA SER A 181 -0.53 17.71 -5.43
C SER A 181 -0.08 17.72 -6.89
N GLN A 182 0.65 18.75 -7.34
CA GLN A 182 1.24 18.80 -8.69
C GLN A 182 2.18 17.61 -8.94
N LEU A 183 3.10 17.32 -8.02
CA LEU A 183 4.00 16.20 -8.14
C LEU A 183 3.24 14.87 -8.22
N LEU A 184 2.19 14.66 -7.41
CA LEU A 184 1.39 13.43 -7.49
C LEU A 184 0.66 13.28 -8.84
N VAL A 185 0.19 14.38 -9.43
CA VAL A 185 -0.38 14.38 -10.80
C VAL A 185 0.69 13.99 -11.82
N GLU A 186 1.87 14.62 -11.78
CA GLU A 186 3.00 14.31 -12.68
C GLU A 186 3.38 12.82 -12.62
N LEU A 187 3.49 12.26 -11.41
CA LEU A 187 3.81 10.84 -11.21
C LEU A 187 2.69 9.92 -11.71
N ALA A 188 1.42 10.26 -11.47
CA ALA A 188 0.30 9.46 -11.95
C ALA A 188 0.17 9.51 -13.49
N GLU A 189 0.41 10.65 -14.12
CA GLU A 189 0.48 10.77 -15.59
C GLU A 189 1.60 9.91 -16.17
N GLN A 190 2.78 9.90 -15.55
CA GLN A 190 3.90 9.03 -15.96
C GLN A 190 3.53 7.56 -15.90
N VAL A 191 2.77 7.14 -14.87
CA VAL A 191 2.22 5.78 -14.77
C VAL A 191 1.27 5.50 -15.91
N LEU A 192 0.24 6.33 -16.13
CA LEU A 192 -0.77 6.11 -17.17
C LEU A 192 -0.17 6.11 -18.59
N ALA A 193 0.94 6.82 -18.79
CA ALA A 193 1.69 6.84 -20.05
C ALA A 193 2.75 5.73 -20.16
N THR A 194 2.75 4.72 -19.28
CA THR A 194 3.72 3.61 -19.33
C THR A 194 3.34 2.66 -20.45
N ASP A 195 4.31 2.33 -21.30
CA ASP A 195 4.20 1.22 -22.24
C ASP A 195 4.58 -0.05 -21.49
N LEU A 196 3.59 -0.92 -21.27
CA LEU A 196 3.80 -2.16 -20.56
C LEU A 196 4.50 -3.17 -21.48
N PRO A 197 5.53 -3.88 -20.98
CA PRO A 197 6.19 -4.90 -21.77
C PRO A 197 5.19 -6.01 -22.09
N GLU A 198 5.22 -6.49 -23.34
CA GLU A 198 4.47 -7.68 -23.70
C GLU A 198 4.89 -8.85 -22.83
N ALA A 199 3.96 -9.78 -22.60
CA ALA A 199 4.25 -11.07 -22.01
C ALA A 199 5.18 -11.83 -22.97
N THR A 200 6.47 -11.58 -22.86
CA THR A 200 7.48 -12.48 -23.40
C THR A 200 7.35 -13.81 -22.67
N ASP A 201 7.74 -14.90 -23.31
CA ASP A 201 7.94 -16.18 -22.63
C ASP A 201 9.02 -15.97 -21.56
N VAL A 202 8.62 -15.48 -20.40
CA VAL A 202 9.49 -15.29 -19.25
C VAL A 202 9.90 -16.69 -18.86
N GLU A 203 11.15 -17.02 -19.19
CA GLU A 203 11.80 -18.24 -18.77
C GLU A 203 11.53 -18.37 -17.27
N THR A 204 10.78 -19.40 -16.90
CA THR A 204 10.44 -19.66 -15.50
C THR A 204 11.76 -19.65 -14.74
N PRO A 205 11.93 -18.82 -13.70
CA PRO A 205 13.21 -18.71 -13.02
C PRO A 205 13.63 -20.13 -12.65
N ALA A 206 14.81 -20.52 -13.12
CA ALA A 206 15.35 -21.86 -12.90
C ALA A 206 15.18 -22.18 -11.41
N PRO A 207 14.68 -23.39 -11.07
CA PRO A 207 14.47 -23.76 -9.68
C PRO A 207 15.74 -23.45 -8.91
N ALA A 208 15.61 -22.70 -7.81
CA ALA A 208 16.72 -22.30 -6.97
C ALA A 208 17.62 -23.53 -6.79
N LEU A 209 18.88 -23.43 -7.24
CA LEU A 209 19.88 -24.48 -7.10
C LEU A 209 19.75 -25.04 -5.69
N ALA A 210 19.39 -26.33 -5.59
CA ALA A 210 19.26 -27.05 -4.34
C ALA A 210 20.66 -27.14 -3.70
N GLY A 211 21.06 -26.07 -3.02
CA GLY A 211 22.35 -25.90 -2.40
C GLY A 211 22.32 -26.31 -0.94
N LEU A 212 22.91 -27.48 -0.68
CA LEU A 212 23.64 -27.93 0.51
C LEU A 212 22.94 -27.81 1.89
N ASN A 213 22.75 -29.00 2.48
CA ASN A 213 22.13 -29.32 3.78
C ASN A 213 20.62 -29.06 3.89
N PRO A 214 19.86 -29.94 4.57
CA PRO A 214 18.48 -29.64 4.94
C PRO A 214 18.45 -28.30 5.68
N PRO A 215 17.53 -27.37 5.33
CA PRO A 215 17.42 -26.11 6.04
C PRO A 215 17.27 -26.41 7.53
N ALA A 216 18.06 -25.71 8.36
CA ALA A 216 18.00 -25.86 9.80
C ALA A 216 16.54 -25.80 10.26
N ARG A 217 16.14 -26.59 11.26
CA ARG A 217 14.73 -26.70 11.69
C ARG A 217 14.03 -25.35 11.87
N ARG A 218 14.77 -24.36 12.34
CA ARG A 218 14.34 -22.96 12.47
C ARG A 218 13.83 -22.36 11.14
N GLU A 219 14.51 -22.60 10.02
CA GLU A 219 14.13 -22.13 8.69
C GLU A 219 12.88 -22.82 8.13
N GLN A 220 12.70 -24.11 8.43
CA GLN A 220 11.48 -24.84 8.07
C GLN A 220 10.26 -24.23 8.77
N ILE A 221 10.39 -23.93 10.07
CA ILE A 221 9.36 -23.26 10.86
C ILE A 221 9.06 -21.87 10.29
N LEU A 222 10.07 -21.07 9.96
CA LEU A 222 9.88 -19.72 9.39
C LEU A 222 9.16 -19.78 8.04
N THR A 223 9.54 -20.71 7.18
CA THR A 223 8.93 -20.88 5.86
C THR A 223 7.45 -21.28 5.99
N ALA A 224 7.14 -22.26 6.85
CA ALA A 224 5.76 -22.68 7.13
C ALA A 224 4.92 -21.54 7.73
N ALA A 225 5.47 -20.81 8.71
CA ALA A 225 4.79 -19.70 9.35
C ALA A 225 4.53 -18.54 8.37
N THR A 226 5.49 -18.22 7.50
CA THR A 226 5.34 -17.18 6.47
C THR A 226 4.14 -17.48 5.57
N GLU A 227 4.03 -18.72 5.09
CA GLU A 227 2.94 -19.10 4.19
C GLU A 227 1.57 -19.11 4.90
N LEU A 228 1.52 -19.59 6.14
CA LEU A 228 0.30 -19.57 6.95
C LEU A 228 -0.16 -18.13 7.24
N PHE A 229 0.74 -17.24 7.66
CA PHE A 229 0.41 -15.84 7.90
C PHE A 229 -0.03 -15.13 6.63
N ARG A 230 0.60 -15.40 5.48
CA ARG A 230 0.19 -14.83 4.20
C ARG A 230 -1.23 -15.24 3.81
N ARG A 231 -1.60 -16.51 4.02
CA ARG A 231 -2.91 -17.05 3.62
C ARG A 231 -4.04 -16.72 4.60
N ARG A 232 -3.80 -16.92 5.89
CA ARG A 232 -4.84 -16.86 6.94
C ARG A 232 -4.77 -15.57 7.77
N GLY A 233 -3.72 -14.77 7.58
CA GLY A 233 -3.42 -13.63 8.42
C GLY A 233 -2.76 -14.08 9.74
N PHE A 234 -2.14 -13.13 10.45
CA PHE A 234 -1.45 -13.44 11.70
C PHE A 234 -2.38 -14.10 12.71
N HIS A 235 -3.53 -13.51 13.07
CA HIS A 235 -4.34 -13.97 14.21
C HIS A 235 -4.93 -15.37 14.08
N ALA A 236 -5.35 -15.77 12.88
CA ALA A 236 -5.99 -17.06 12.66
C ALA A 236 -5.00 -18.25 12.70
N VAL A 237 -3.69 -17.98 12.85
CA VAL A 237 -2.65 -19.01 12.85
C VAL A 237 -2.15 -19.24 14.29
N SER A 238 -2.22 -20.47 14.78
CA SER A 238 -1.69 -20.84 16.09
C SER A 238 -0.25 -21.35 16.01
N MET A 239 0.41 -21.51 17.16
CA MET A 239 1.73 -22.19 17.22
C MET A 239 1.62 -23.67 16.81
N GLU A 240 0.46 -24.29 17.04
CA GLU A 240 0.18 -25.66 16.66
C GLU A 240 0.03 -25.82 15.14
N ASP A 241 -0.69 -24.89 14.48
CA ASP A 241 -0.78 -24.83 13.01
C ASP A 241 0.61 -24.74 12.37
N ILE A 242 1.48 -23.90 12.95
CA ILE A 242 2.86 -23.71 12.46
C ILE A 242 3.67 -25.00 12.64
N GLY A 243 3.56 -25.65 13.79
CA GLY A 243 4.22 -26.93 14.04
C GLY A 243 3.79 -27.98 13.03
N ALA A 244 2.47 -28.18 12.87
CA ALA A 244 1.91 -29.14 11.94
C ALA A 244 2.37 -28.88 10.50
N ALA A 245 2.34 -27.63 10.05
CA ALA A 245 2.82 -27.25 8.72
C ALA A 245 4.34 -27.42 8.53
N ALA A 246 5.13 -27.31 9.61
CA ALA A 246 6.57 -27.55 9.61
C ALA A 246 6.94 -29.03 9.87
N GLY A 247 5.95 -29.92 9.98
CA GLY A 247 6.16 -31.35 10.25
C GLY A 247 6.69 -31.66 11.65
N ILE A 248 6.35 -30.84 12.65
CA ILE A 248 6.71 -31.05 14.06
C ILE A 248 5.52 -30.85 14.99
N ALA A 249 5.60 -31.39 16.21
CA ALA A 249 4.61 -31.08 17.24
C ALA A 249 4.65 -29.58 17.59
N GLY A 250 3.47 -28.97 17.81
CA GLY A 250 3.34 -27.56 18.22
C GLY A 250 4.25 -27.14 19.38
N PRO A 251 4.36 -27.93 20.48
CA PRO A 251 5.29 -27.65 21.58
C PRO A 251 6.76 -27.55 21.16
N SER A 252 7.19 -28.26 20.10
CA SER A 252 8.57 -28.21 19.60
C SER A 252 8.91 -26.87 18.94
N VAL A 253 7.92 -26.12 18.44
CA VAL A 253 8.12 -24.79 17.88
C VAL A 253 8.67 -23.82 18.94
N TYR A 254 8.23 -23.96 20.20
CA TYR A 254 8.66 -23.11 21.31
C TYR A 254 10.16 -23.24 21.64
N ARG A 255 10.81 -24.35 21.25
CA ARG A 255 12.26 -24.51 21.40
C ARG A 255 13.05 -23.61 20.46
N HIS A 256 12.45 -23.19 19.35
CA HIS A 256 13.08 -22.34 18.35
C HIS A 256 12.62 -20.88 18.46
N PHE A 257 11.38 -20.65 18.86
CA PHE A 257 10.81 -19.31 18.97
C PHE A 257 10.00 -19.18 20.26
N ALA A 258 10.28 -18.14 21.05
CA ALA A 258 9.54 -17.86 22.29
C ALA A 258 8.04 -17.64 22.08
N GLY A 259 7.63 -17.34 20.84
CA GLY A 259 6.24 -17.26 20.45
C GLY A 259 6.06 -16.71 19.05
N LYS A 260 4.80 -16.52 18.68
CA LYS A 260 4.36 -16.07 17.36
C LYS A 260 4.89 -14.69 16.96
N THR A 261 5.01 -13.77 17.92
CA THR A 261 5.61 -12.44 17.71
C THR A 261 7.09 -12.55 17.35
N ALA A 262 7.85 -13.45 18.00
CA ALA A 262 9.25 -13.68 17.68
C ALA A 262 9.43 -14.30 16.28
N ILE A 263 8.46 -15.09 15.82
CA ILE A 263 8.41 -15.62 14.44
C ILE A 263 8.21 -14.47 13.45
N VAL A 264 7.23 -13.58 13.68
CA VAL A 264 7.00 -12.42 12.79
C VAL A 264 8.23 -11.50 12.74
N LEU A 265 8.86 -11.23 13.88
CA LEU A 265 10.09 -10.44 13.92
C LEU A 265 11.19 -11.08 13.05
N ALA A 266 11.38 -12.39 13.15
CA ALA A 266 12.34 -13.11 12.34
C ALA A 266 11.98 -13.09 10.84
N ILE A 267 10.70 -13.14 10.48
CA ILE A 267 10.24 -12.96 9.09
C ILE A 267 10.55 -11.54 8.59
N CYS A 268 10.30 -10.50 9.40
CA CYS A 268 10.62 -9.11 9.05
C CYS A 268 12.13 -8.90 8.86
N ARG A 269 12.97 -9.45 9.74
CA ARG A 269 14.43 -9.42 9.61
C ARG A 269 14.89 -10.13 8.34
N ARG A 270 14.38 -11.34 8.07
CA ARG A 270 14.65 -12.08 6.84
C ARG A 270 14.28 -11.30 5.58
N ALA A 271 13.14 -10.60 5.60
CA ALA A 271 12.72 -9.75 4.49
C ALA A 271 13.67 -8.57 4.28
N ALA A 272 14.09 -7.92 5.37
CA ALA A 272 15.04 -6.81 5.35
C ALA A 272 16.43 -7.24 4.85
N ASP A 273 16.92 -8.41 5.30
CA ASP A 273 18.19 -8.99 4.85
C ASP A 273 18.14 -9.30 3.35
N ARG A 274 17.04 -9.87 2.85
CA ARG A 274 16.85 -10.12 1.40
C ARG A 274 16.87 -8.84 0.58
N LEU A 275 16.18 -7.79 1.04
CA LEU A 275 16.20 -6.49 0.38
C LEU A 275 17.61 -5.90 0.33
N THR A 276 18.33 -5.96 1.46
CA THR A 276 19.69 -5.43 1.58
C THR A 276 20.67 -6.19 0.68
N LEU A 277 20.67 -7.52 0.74
CA LEU A 277 21.53 -8.37 -0.10
C LEU A 277 21.22 -8.20 -1.59
N GLY A 278 19.93 -8.12 -1.94
CA GLY A 278 19.51 -7.86 -3.31
C GLY A 278 20.00 -6.52 -3.83
N ALA A 279 19.87 -5.45 -3.02
CA ALA A 279 20.40 -4.13 -3.35
C ALA A 279 21.92 -4.14 -3.49
N GLU A 280 22.66 -4.73 -2.55
CA GLU A 280 24.13 -4.82 -2.62
C GLU A 280 24.59 -5.57 -3.88
N HIS A 281 23.90 -6.65 -4.26
CA HIS A 281 24.20 -7.38 -5.49
C HIS A 281 23.91 -6.54 -6.74
N ALA A 282 22.78 -5.84 -6.77
CA ALA A 282 22.41 -4.94 -7.86
C ALA A 282 23.44 -3.81 -8.05
N LEU A 283 23.90 -3.21 -6.95
CA LEU A 283 24.81 -2.05 -6.97
C LEU A 283 26.27 -2.42 -7.27
N ARG A 284 26.77 -3.58 -6.82
CA ARG A 284 28.15 -4.02 -7.09
C ARG A 284 28.43 -4.34 -8.56
N THR A 285 27.40 -4.65 -9.32
CA THR A 285 27.54 -5.13 -10.71
C THR A 285 27.46 -3.99 -11.74
N SER A 286 27.28 -2.74 -11.28
CA SER A 286 27.29 -1.53 -12.11
C SER A 286 28.71 -0.97 -12.20
N ALA A 287 29.50 -1.44 -13.17
CA ALA A 287 30.81 -0.90 -13.49
C ALA A 287 30.91 -0.59 -14.99
N PRO A 288 31.32 0.64 -15.39
CA PRO A 288 31.60 1.84 -14.57
C PRO A 288 30.36 2.35 -13.80
N PRO A 289 30.53 3.23 -12.79
CA PRO A 289 29.42 3.75 -12.00
C PRO A 289 28.45 4.53 -12.90
N ASP A 290 27.31 3.92 -13.17
CA ASP A 290 26.14 4.53 -13.80
C ASP A 290 25.00 4.46 -12.78
N GLU A 291 24.68 5.60 -12.16
CA GLU A 291 23.63 5.69 -11.15
C GLU A 291 22.24 5.37 -11.73
N ARG A 292 22.02 5.60 -13.03
CA ARG A 292 20.77 5.27 -13.70
C ARG A 292 20.63 3.75 -13.85
N GLU A 293 21.70 3.08 -14.26
CA GLU A 293 21.73 1.61 -14.31
C GLU A 293 21.65 0.98 -12.92
N ALA A 294 22.33 1.56 -11.92
CA ALA A 294 22.21 1.14 -10.53
C ALA A 294 20.76 1.25 -10.02
N LEU A 295 20.06 2.35 -10.31
CA LEU A 295 18.66 2.54 -9.95
C LEU A 295 17.73 1.55 -10.70
N ARG A 296 18.01 1.28 -11.98
CA ARG A 296 17.28 0.29 -12.78
C ARG A 296 17.39 -1.13 -12.20
N ARG A 297 18.59 -1.55 -11.83
CA ARG A 297 18.87 -2.86 -11.20
C ARG A 297 18.30 -2.96 -9.79
N LEU A 298 18.33 -1.85 -9.04
CA LEU A 298 17.72 -1.80 -7.72
C LEU A 298 16.19 -2.01 -7.80
N ALA A 299 15.54 -1.42 -8.82
CA ALA A 299 14.13 -1.67 -9.10
C ALA A 299 13.85 -3.11 -9.51
N GLU A 300 14.67 -3.69 -10.38
CA GLU A 300 14.54 -5.10 -10.77
C GLU A 300 14.69 -6.03 -9.55
N SER A 301 15.69 -5.78 -8.71
CA SER A 301 15.93 -6.54 -7.48
C SER A 301 14.77 -6.43 -6.49
N TYR A 302 14.20 -5.23 -6.33
CA TYR A 302 13.05 -5.02 -5.46
C TYR A 302 11.83 -5.80 -5.95
N VAL A 303 11.53 -5.71 -7.24
CA VAL A 303 10.42 -6.45 -7.87
C VAL A 303 10.61 -7.96 -7.71
N ARG A 304 11.79 -8.49 -8.04
CA ARG A 304 12.13 -9.91 -7.88
C ARG A 304 11.96 -10.38 -6.45
N THR A 305 12.40 -9.57 -5.48
CA THR A 305 12.23 -9.90 -4.06
C THR A 305 10.75 -9.91 -3.68
N LEU A 306 9.99 -8.91 -4.14
CA LEU A 306 8.57 -8.77 -3.82
C LEU A 306 7.70 -9.89 -4.42
N THR A 307 8.01 -10.34 -5.63
CA THR A 307 7.24 -11.39 -6.32
C THR A 307 7.72 -12.80 -5.99
N GLY A 308 8.98 -12.98 -5.57
CA GLY A 308 9.56 -14.28 -5.19
C GLY A 308 9.44 -14.64 -3.70
N SER A 309 9.22 -13.68 -2.80
CA SER A 309 9.27 -13.87 -1.35
C SER A 309 7.93 -13.54 -0.68
N ALA A 310 7.30 -14.53 -0.04
CA ALA A 310 6.10 -14.32 0.78
C ALA A 310 6.37 -13.48 2.04
N GLU A 311 7.64 -13.37 2.44
CA GLU A 311 8.08 -12.68 3.65
C GLU A 311 7.78 -11.18 3.61
N LEU A 312 7.99 -10.52 2.46
CA LEU A 312 7.66 -9.09 2.32
C LEU A 312 6.16 -8.86 2.47
N ALA A 313 5.32 -9.73 1.91
CA ALA A 313 3.87 -9.62 2.09
C ALA A 313 3.46 -9.75 3.57
N VAL A 314 4.14 -10.60 4.35
CA VAL A 314 3.92 -10.73 5.80
C VAL A 314 4.45 -9.51 6.55
N ALA A 315 5.66 -9.03 6.22
CA ALA A 315 6.25 -7.85 6.85
C ALA A 315 5.41 -6.58 6.62
N PHE A 316 4.91 -6.38 5.39
CA PHE A 316 4.01 -5.28 5.02
C PHE A 316 2.55 -5.48 5.47
N SER A 317 2.20 -6.63 6.03
CA SER A 317 0.89 -6.83 6.65
C SER A 317 0.96 -6.88 8.17
N GLY A 318 2.16 -6.92 8.77
CA GLY A 318 2.31 -6.83 10.22
C GLY A 318 1.69 -5.55 10.77
N ASP A 319 0.82 -5.67 11.77
CA ASP A 319 0.44 -4.52 12.60
C ASP A 319 1.70 -4.13 13.41
N PRO A 320 2.26 -2.91 13.22
CA PRO A 320 3.48 -2.48 13.91
C PRO A 320 3.36 -2.61 15.44
N LEU A 321 2.13 -2.59 15.98
CA LEU A 321 1.82 -2.71 17.40
C LEU A 321 2.06 -4.11 18.00
N THR A 322 2.45 -5.09 17.19
CA THR A 322 2.65 -6.46 17.69
C THR A 322 4.06 -6.69 18.23
N LEU A 323 5.02 -5.83 17.86
CA LEU A 323 6.45 -5.97 18.20
C LEU A 323 6.84 -5.09 19.39
N PRO A 324 7.84 -5.49 20.20
CA PRO A 324 8.46 -4.60 21.18
C PRO A 324 8.99 -3.30 20.55
N GLU A 325 8.90 -2.17 21.26
CA GLU A 325 9.25 -0.84 20.72
C GLU A 325 10.69 -0.75 20.18
N ASN A 326 11.65 -1.39 20.85
CA ASN A 326 13.05 -1.43 20.43
C ASN A 326 13.24 -2.17 19.09
N GLU A 327 12.54 -3.28 18.91
CA GLU A 327 12.56 -4.08 17.68
C GLU A 327 11.89 -3.36 16.52
N GLN A 328 10.79 -2.67 16.81
CA GLN A 328 10.12 -1.83 15.83
C GLN A 328 11.03 -0.68 15.37
N ALA A 329 11.73 -0.02 16.30
CA ALA A 329 12.66 1.06 15.97
C ALA A 329 13.81 0.58 15.07
N GLU A 330 14.35 -0.62 15.32
CA GLU A 330 15.38 -1.22 14.49
C GLU A 330 14.89 -1.53 13.07
N LEU A 331 13.74 -2.17 12.91
CA LEU A 331 13.16 -2.45 11.60
C LEU A 331 12.86 -1.16 10.81
N LEU A 332 12.35 -0.14 11.49
CA LEU A 332 12.12 1.18 10.89
C LEU A 332 13.43 1.85 10.46
N ARG A 333 14.53 1.66 11.20
CA ARG A 333 15.85 2.14 10.81
C ARG A 333 16.30 1.47 9.51
N VAL A 334 16.25 0.14 9.44
CA VAL A 334 16.65 -0.61 8.23
C VAL A 334 15.81 -0.20 7.02
N GLN A 335 14.49 -0.03 7.19
CA GLN A 335 13.61 0.46 6.13
C GLN A 335 14.00 1.87 5.65
N ARG A 336 14.32 2.78 6.58
CA ARG A 336 14.75 4.14 6.24
C ARG A 336 16.07 4.14 5.48
N ASP A 337 17.03 3.34 5.92
CA ASP A 337 18.35 3.23 5.29
C ASP A 337 18.23 2.65 3.87
N TYR A 338 17.36 1.64 3.70
CA TYR A 338 17.03 1.10 2.37
C TYR A 338 16.46 2.18 1.46
N VAL A 339 15.43 2.92 1.90
CA VAL A 339 14.83 4.02 1.11
C VAL A 339 15.82 5.16 0.85
N ALA A 340 16.75 5.44 1.78
CA ALA A 340 17.75 6.48 1.59
C ALA A 340 18.68 6.19 0.40
N GLN A 341 19.01 4.91 0.15
CA GLN A 341 19.81 4.51 -1.02
C GLN A 341 19.08 4.85 -2.34
N TRP A 342 17.79 4.53 -2.43
CA TRP A 342 16.95 4.89 -3.58
C TRP A 342 16.91 6.40 -3.81
N VAL A 343 16.72 7.18 -2.75
CA VAL A 343 16.67 8.64 -2.83
C VAL A 343 18.01 9.21 -3.27
N SER A 344 19.12 8.67 -2.77
CA SER A 344 20.47 9.09 -3.18
C SER A 344 20.70 8.86 -4.67
N LEU A 345 20.37 7.67 -5.18
CA LEU A 345 20.51 7.35 -6.61
C LEU A 345 19.59 8.22 -7.47
N LEU A 346 18.32 8.37 -7.07
CA LEU A 346 17.38 9.21 -7.81
C LEU A 346 17.84 10.67 -7.85
N SER A 347 18.33 11.22 -6.74
CA SER A 347 18.86 12.58 -6.69
C SER A 347 20.13 12.77 -7.55
N ALA A 348 20.95 11.74 -7.70
CA ALA A 348 22.10 11.78 -8.62
C ALA A 348 21.66 11.76 -10.08
N VAL A 349 20.68 10.92 -10.44
CA VAL A 349 20.15 10.80 -11.80
C VAL A 349 19.29 12.00 -12.21
N ARG A 350 18.62 12.63 -11.23
CA ARG A 350 17.69 13.75 -11.40
C ARG A 350 18.04 14.91 -10.44
N PRO A 351 19.15 15.65 -10.69
CA PRO A 351 19.60 16.73 -9.82
C PRO A 351 18.62 17.91 -9.75
N GLU A 352 17.67 18.01 -10.68
CA GLU A 352 16.60 19.00 -10.68
C GLU A 352 15.48 18.72 -9.66
N LEU A 353 15.36 17.47 -9.18
CA LEU A 353 14.40 17.13 -8.12
C LEU A 353 14.92 17.53 -6.75
N GLN A 354 14.10 18.24 -5.98
CA GLN A 354 14.46 18.52 -4.59
C GLN A 354 14.52 17.21 -3.78
N PRO A 355 15.37 17.09 -2.74
CA PRO A 355 15.52 15.85 -1.97
C PRO A 355 14.21 15.32 -1.35
N ARG A 356 13.29 16.22 -1.00
CA ARG A 356 11.96 15.85 -0.48
C ARG A 356 11.05 15.30 -1.57
N GLU A 357 11.14 15.84 -2.78
CA GLU A 357 10.38 15.36 -3.95
C GLU A 357 10.90 14.01 -4.39
N ALA A 358 12.22 13.82 -4.47
CA ALA A 358 12.84 12.52 -4.74
C ALA A 358 12.36 11.44 -3.75
N ARG A 359 12.25 11.77 -2.46
CA ARG A 359 11.69 10.86 -1.45
C ARG A 359 10.21 10.54 -1.69
N ILE A 360 9.39 11.51 -2.08
CA ILE A 360 7.99 11.29 -2.43
C ILE A 360 7.90 10.36 -3.65
N THR A 361 8.68 10.62 -4.69
CA THR A 361 8.74 9.81 -5.92
C THR A 361 9.15 8.36 -5.64
N VAL A 362 10.19 8.14 -4.83
CA VAL A 362 10.61 6.80 -4.41
C VAL A 362 9.50 6.07 -3.66
N HIS A 363 8.82 6.74 -2.72
CA HIS A 363 7.70 6.12 -2.03
C HIS A 363 6.54 5.77 -2.96
N ALA A 364 6.21 6.63 -3.94
CA ALA A 364 5.20 6.33 -4.94
C ALA A 364 5.55 5.06 -5.74
N ALA A 365 6.80 4.95 -6.23
CA ALA A 365 7.27 3.77 -6.96
C ALA A 365 7.19 2.48 -6.12
N LEU A 366 7.68 2.51 -4.88
CA LEU A 366 7.62 1.36 -3.97
C LEU A 366 6.17 1.00 -3.61
N THR A 367 5.30 1.99 -3.42
CA THR A 367 3.88 1.77 -3.11
C THR A 367 3.14 1.09 -4.26
N ILE A 368 3.39 1.46 -5.52
CA ILE A 368 2.82 0.78 -6.69
C ILE A 368 3.14 -0.71 -6.65
N ALA A 369 4.42 -1.06 -6.52
CA ALA A 369 4.83 -2.46 -6.46
C ALA A 369 4.17 -3.22 -5.30
N ASN A 370 4.16 -2.62 -4.11
CA ASN A 370 3.58 -3.22 -2.91
C ASN A 370 2.06 -3.42 -2.99
N ASP A 371 1.32 -2.46 -3.53
CA ASP A 371 -0.15 -2.52 -3.58
C ASP A 371 -0.61 -3.51 -4.67
N LEU A 372 0.05 -3.52 -5.83
CA LEU A 372 -0.33 -4.39 -6.96
C LEU A 372 -0.05 -5.87 -6.69
N THR A 373 1.05 -6.20 -5.99
CA THR A 373 1.33 -7.58 -5.53
C THR A 373 0.35 -8.06 -4.46
N ARG A 374 -0.37 -7.15 -3.79
CA ARG A 374 -1.41 -7.50 -2.81
C ARG A 374 -2.82 -7.54 -3.42
N THR A 375 -2.98 -6.98 -4.62
CA THR A 375 -4.27 -6.88 -5.30
C THR A 375 -4.57 -8.18 -6.04
N ARG A 376 -5.49 -9.01 -5.51
CA ARG A 376 -5.77 -10.38 -6.02
C ARG A 376 -6.03 -10.46 -7.53
N ARG A 377 -6.68 -9.45 -8.12
CA ARG A 377 -7.00 -9.42 -9.55
C ARG A 377 -5.75 -9.17 -10.41
N VAL A 378 -4.86 -8.29 -9.93
CA VAL A 378 -3.62 -7.90 -10.61
C VAL A 378 -2.50 -8.92 -10.37
N ASN A 379 -2.35 -9.44 -9.15
CA ASN A 379 -1.31 -10.41 -8.79
C ASN A 379 -1.49 -11.81 -9.42
N ARG A 380 -2.38 -11.96 -10.39
CA ARG A 380 -2.51 -13.17 -11.22
C ARG A 380 -1.93 -12.99 -12.61
N ARG A 381 -1.50 -11.77 -12.97
CA ARG A 381 -0.90 -11.50 -14.27
C ARG A 381 0.46 -12.21 -14.38
N PRO A 382 0.71 -12.98 -15.44
CA PRO A 382 1.95 -13.75 -15.59
C PRO A 382 3.17 -12.83 -15.74
N ASN A 383 3.01 -11.69 -16.43
CA ASN A 383 4.10 -10.73 -16.67
C ASN A 383 4.20 -9.63 -15.61
N LEU A 384 3.54 -9.78 -14.45
CA LEU A 384 3.50 -8.75 -13.42
C LEU A 384 4.90 -8.25 -13.00
N PRO A 385 5.95 -9.09 -12.85
CA PRO A 385 7.28 -8.58 -12.53
C PRO A 385 7.79 -7.53 -13.54
N ALA A 386 7.73 -7.82 -14.84
CA ALA A 386 8.19 -6.88 -15.86
C ALA A 386 7.33 -5.61 -15.91
N GLU A 387 6.01 -5.76 -15.77
CA GLU A 387 5.07 -4.64 -15.71
C GLU A 387 5.33 -3.72 -14.50
N LEU A 388 5.57 -4.30 -13.31
CA LEU A 388 5.94 -3.55 -12.11
C LEU A 388 7.24 -2.79 -12.30
N HIS A 389 8.24 -3.45 -12.87
CA HIS A 389 9.53 -2.82 -13.15
C HIS A 389 9.36 -1.62 -14.09
N ALA A 390 8.65 -1.79 -15.21
CA ALA A 390 8.37 -0.70 -16.16
C ALA A 390 7.65 0.50 -15.50
N MET A 391 6.60 0.25 -14.72
CA MET A 391 5.88 1.31 -14.00
C MET A 391 6.75 2.01 -12.94
N MET A 392 7.60 1.26 -12.23
CA MET A 392 8.54 1.85 -11.26
C MET A 392 9.54 2.77 -11.97
N LEU A 393 10.13 2.35 -13.10
CA LEU A 393 11.07 3.18 -13.87
C LEU A 393 10.38 4.43 -14.45
N ALA A 394 9.12 4.30 -14.89
CA ALA A 394 8.34 5.43 -15.38
C ALA A 394 8.14 6.50 -14.30
N VAL A 395 7.76 6.11 -13.08
CA VAL A 395 7.58 7.01 -11.91
C VAL A 395 8.89 7.64 -11.46
N LEU A 396 9.99 6.88 -11.51
CA LEU A 396 11.32 7.39 -11.18
C LEU A 396 11.85 8.34 -12.27
N GLY A 397 11.24 8.35 -13.46
CA GLY A 397 11.62 9.21 -14.58
C GLY A 397 12.93 8.78 -15.26
N ILE A 398 13.18 7.47 -15.36
CA ILE A 398 14.46 6.92 -15.87
C ILE A 398 14.29 5.87 -16.98
N ARG A 399 13.30 6.07 -17.85
CA ARG A 399 13.02 5.19 -19.01
C ARG A 399 14.26 4.95 -19.86
#